data_AF-A0AAJ1ZS13-F1
#
_entry.id   AF-A0AAJ1ZS13-F1
#
_cell.length_a   1.000
_cell.length_b   1.000
_cell.length_c   1.000
_cell.angle_alpha   90.00
_cell.angle_beta   90.00
_cell.angle_gamma   90.00
#
_symmetry.space_group_name_H-M   'P 1'
#
loop_
_entity.id
_entity.type
_entity.pdbx_description
1 polymer ?
#
loop_
_entity_poly.entity_id
_entity_poly.type
_entity_poly.pdbx_seq_one_letter_code
_entity_poly.pdbx_strand_id
1 'polypeptide(L)'
;MAHPAPLIRLARDIENIREFDTQGGPTTPQFDLLCASPPFIAVSAQIVERFVRDFGRGLFRPPFSFLLLALAATGPVAAAETLVLRGPPIHRRDPLRALIRGLEAVFANHPEALSIPVRKVLAPYMLNPPSPTGTA
;
A
#
# COMPACT_ATOMS: atom_id res chain seq x y z
N MET A 1 -24.55 -5.65 14.44
CA MET A 1 -24.05 -4.44 13.73
C MET A 1 -22.70 -4.79 13.11
N ALA A 2 -22.54 -4.70 11.80
CA ALA A 2 -21.28 -5.00 11.13
C ALA A 2 -20.28 -3.86 11.38
N HIS A 3 -19.06 -4.16 11.83
CA HIS A 3 -18.03 -3.16 12.05
C HIS A 3 -17.53 -2.66 10.69
N PRO A 4 -17.57 -1.35 10.38
CA PRO A 4 -17.16 -0.83 9.07
C PRO A 4 -15.64 -0.87 8.83
N ALA A 5 -14.85 -1.34 9.81
CA ALA A 5 -13.39 -1.33 9.76
C ALA A 5 -12.79 -2.03 8.52
N PRO A 6 -13.32 -3.17 8.04
CA PRO A 6 -12.74 -3.84 6.88
C PRO A 6 -12.94 -3.09 5.56
N LEU A 7 -14.03 -2.34 5.42
CA LEU A 7 -14.29 -1.51 4.24
C LEU A 7 -13.50 -0.21 4.30
N ILE A 8 -13.53 0.48 5.44
CA ILE A 8 -12.82 1.75 5.62
C ILE A 8 -11.32 1.58 5.39
N ARG A 9 -10.72 0.49 5.88
CA ARG A 9 -9.27 0.25 5.69
C ARG A 9 -8.91 0.03 4.22
N LEU A 10 -9.76 -0.63 3.44
CA LEU A 10 -9.51 -0.98 2.03
C LEU A 10 -10.00 0.10 1.05
N ALA A 11 -10.56 1.19 1.56
CA ALA A 11 -11.17 2.24 0.74
C ALA A 11 -10.20 2.91 -0.24
N ARG A 12 -8.90 2.82 0.04
CA ARG A 12 -7.82 3.33 -0.80
C ARG A 12 -7.19 2.26 -1.69
N ASP A 13 -7.66 1.02 -1.60
CA ASP A 13 -6.97 -0.12 -2.20
C ASP A 13 -7.79 -0.86 -3.25
N ILE A 14 -9.11 -0.79 -3.16
CA ILE A 14 -10.02 -1.60 -3.98
C ILE A 14 -10.87 -0.70 -4.88
N GLU A 15 -11.00 -1.09 -6.14
CA GLU A 15 -11.89 -0.40 -7.09
C GLU A 15 -13.36 -0.53 -6.65
N ASN A 16 -14.12 0.55 -6.80
CA ASN A 16 -15.56 0.59 -6.53
C ASN A 16 -15.98 0.11 -5.13
N ILE A 17 -15.10 0.17 -4.12
CA ILE A 17 -15.40 -0.30 -2.76
C ILE A 17 -16.65 0.32 -2.13
N ARG A 18 -17.07 1.50 -2.59
CA ARG A 18 -18.30 2.19 -2.16
C ARG A 18 -19.57 1.40 -2.47
N GLU A 19 -19.55 0.52 -3.47
CA GLU A 19 -20.68 -0.36 -3.82
C GLU A 19 -21.03 -1.33 -2.69
N PHE A 20 -20.08 -1.61 -1.79
CA PHE A 20 -20.28 -2.50 -0.65
C PHE A 20 -20.75 -1.77 0.61
N ASP A 21 -20.83 -0.43 0.61
CA ASP A 21 -21.20 0.33 1.82
C ASP A 21 -22.73 0.30 2.11
N THR A 22 -23.52 -0.27 1.20
CA THR A 22 -24.98 -0.36 1.34
C THR A 22 -25.41 -1.39 2.38
N GLN A 23 -25.91 -0.88 3.51
CA GLN A 23 -26.54 -1.67 4.58
C GLN A 23 -28.02 -1.93 4.24
N GLY A 24 -28.30 -2.99 3.48
CA GLY A 24 -29.70 -3.33 3.17
C GLY A 24 -29.96 -4.75 2.67
N GLY A 25 -28.91 -5.51 2.34
CA GLY A 25 -29.02 -6.90 1.88
C GLY A 25 -29.09 -7.92 3.03
N PRO A 26 -29.38 -9.19 2.70
CA PRO A 26 -29.39 -10.30 3.66
C PRO A 26 -27.98 -10.68 4.16
N THR A 27 -26.94 -10.21 3.47
CA THR A 27 -25.52 -10.48 3.73
C THR A 27 -24.82 -9.25 4.32
N THR A 28 -23.67 -9.46 4.93
CA THR A 28 -22.86 -8.34 5.43
C THR A 28 -22.00 -7.77 4.31
N PRO A 29 -21.72 -6.45 4.31
CA PRO A 29 -20.78 -5.83 3.37
C PRO A 29 -19.43 -6.53 3.22
N GLN A 30 -18.91 -7.09 4.30
CA GLN A 30 -17.62 -7.80 4.30
C GLN A 30 -17.72 -9.14 3.58
N PHE A 31 -18.86 -9.82 3.71
CA PHE A 31 -19.15 -11.06 3.00
C PHE A 31 -19.31 -10.79 1.50
N ASP A 32 -20.05 -9.73 1.14
CA ASP A 32 -20.24 -9.34 -0.26
C ASP A 32 -18.92 -8.96 -0.93
N LEU A 33 -18.07 -8.19 -0.24
CA LEU A 33 -16.72 -7.86 -0.72
C LEU A 33 -15.88 -9.13 -0.95
N LEU A 34 -15.94 -10.09 -0.01
CA LEU A 34 -15.20 -11.35 -0.11
C LEU A 34 -15.67 -12.18 -1.31
N CYS A 35 -16.98 -12.27 -1.52
CA CYS A 35 -17.57 -13.00 -2.64
C CYS A 35 -17.31 -12.33 -3.99
N ALA A 36 -17.35 -11.00 -4.06
CA ALA A 36 -17.10 -10.27 -5.28
C ALA A 36 -15.61 -10.27 -5.68
N SER A 37 -14.70 -10.31 -4.71
CA SER A 37 -13.25 -10.26 -4.92
C SER A 37 -12.82 -9.19 -5.94
N PRO A 38 -13.23 -7.93 -5.77
CA PRO A 38 -12.92 -6.87 -6.72
C PRO A 38 -11.40 -6.65 -6.85
N PRO A 39 -10.95 -6.15 -8.02
CA PRO A 39 -9.53 -5.90 -8.23
C PRO A 39 -9.00 -4.79 -7.32
N PHE A 40 -7.70 -4.88 -7.03
CA PHE A 40 -6.98 -3.75 -6.46
C PHE A 40 -6.88 -2.61 -7.48
N ILE A 41 -6.88 -1.37 -6.98
CA ILE A 41 -6.44 -0.24 -7.80
C ILE A 41 -4.96 -0.42 -8.18
N ALA A 42 -4.55 0.21 -9.28
CA ALA A 42 -3.22 0.04 -9.86
C ALA A 42 -2.06 0.24 -8.86
N VAL A 43 -2.11 1.28 -8.03
CA VAL A 43 -1.07 1.55 -7.03
C VAL A 43 -0.99 0.47 -5.95
N SER A 44 -2.13 -0.03 -5.46
CA SER A 44 -2.18 -1.08 -4.45
C SER A 44 -1.69 -2.42 -5.01
N ALA A 45 -2.00 -2.72 -6.27
CA ALA A 45 -1.45 -3.88 -6.97
C ALA A 45 0.08 -3.80 -7.08
N GLN A 46 0.63 -2.66 -7.50
CA GLN A 46 2.09 -2.45 -7.59
C GLN A 46 2.78 -2.57 -6.22
N ILE A 47 2.14 -2.07 -5.16
CA ILE A 47 2.62 -2.21 -3.79
C ILE A 47 2.69 -3.69 -3.42
N VAL A 48 1.57 -4.43 -3.53
CA VAL A 48 1.53 -5.86 -3.20
C VAL A 48 2.56 -6.64 -4.01
N GLU A 49 2.69 -6.36 -5.31
CA GLU A 49 3.70 -6.98 -6.17
C GLU A 49 5.11 -6.76 -5.62
N ARG A 50 5.42 -5.58 -5.08
CA ARG A 50 6.73 -5.29 -4.48
C ARG A 50 7.01 -6.14 -3.24
N PHE A 51 6.04 -6.27 -2.35
CA PHE A 51 6.17 -7.14 -1.18
C PHE A 51 6.41 -8.60 -1.60
N VAL A 52 5.66 -9.08 -2.60
CA VAL A 52 5.81 -10.46 -3.11
C VAL A 52 7.15 -10.64 -3.82
N ARG A 53 7.62 -9.66 -4.59
CA ARG A 53 8.89 -9.73 -5.31
C ARG A 53 10.09 -9.77 -4.36
N ASP A 54 10.07 -8.94 -3.33
CA ASP A 54 11.23 -8.79 -2.43
C ASP A 54 11.28 -9.89 -1.35
N PHE A 55 10.12 -10.36 -0.87
CA PHE A 55 10.05 -11.32 0.23
C PHE A 55 9.48 -12.68 -0.17
N GLY A 56 8.62 -12.76 -1.18
CA GLY A 56 8.00 -13.99 -1.66
C GLY A 56 7.45 -14.85 -0.52
N ARG A 57 7.94 -16.10 -0.42
CA ARG A 57 7.56 -17.04 0.65
C ARG A 57 7.93 -16.55 2.05
N GLY A 58 8.89 -15.62 2.17
CA GLY A 58 9.28 -14.99 3.42
C GLY A 58 8.13 -14.23 4.09
N LEU A 59 7.14 -13.75 3.34
CA LEU A 59 5.94 -13.11 3.89
C LEU A 59 5.12 -14.04 4.80
N PHE A 60 5.29 -15.34 4.68
CA PHE A 60 4.56 -16.34 5.47
C PHE A 60 5.39 -16.89 6.63
N ARG A 61 6.59 -16.37 6.89
CA ARG A 61 7.51 -16.88 7.91
C ARG A 61 8.17 -15.75 8.71
N PRO A 62 8.49 -15.97 10.00
CA PRO A 62 9.36 -15.04 10.72
C PRO A 62 10.71 -14.88 10.00
N PRO A 63 11.35 -13.69 10.08
CA PRO A 63 10.90 -12.50 10.80
C PRO A 63 9.96 -11.60 10.00
N PHE A 64 9.58 -11.94 8.76
CA PHE A 64 8.90 -11.02 7.83
C PHE A 64 7.37 -11.17 7.77
N SER A 65 6.79 -12.11 8.52
CA SER A 65 5.34 -12.31 8.58
C SER A 65 4.55 -11.09 9.05
N PHE A 66 5.18 -10.17 9.79
CA PHE A 66 4.54 -8.90 10.18
C PHE A 66 4.20 -8.02 8.96
N LEU A 67 4.93 -8.13 7.85
CA LEU A 67 4.65 -7.37 6.63
C LEU A 67 3.31 -7.79 6.03
N LEU A 68 3.06 -9.11 5.97
CA LEU A 68 1.78 -9.64 5.50
C LEU A 68 0.64 -9.24 6.45
N LEU A 69 0.87 -9.30 7.77
CA LEU A 69 -0.10 -8.84 8.76
C LEU A 69 -0.41 -7.35 8.61
N ALA A 70 0.59 -6.51 8.34
CA ALA A 70 0.38 -5.09 8.09
C ALA A 70 -0.51 -4.85 6.86
N LEU A 71 -0.21 -5.50 5.73
CA LEU A 71 -1.02 -5.42 4.50
C LEU A 71 -2.48 -5.84 4.77
N ALA A 72 -2.69 -6.93 5.49
CA ALA A 72 -4.03 -7.44 5.81
C ALA A 72 -4.78 -6.54 6.81
N ALA A 73 -4.07 -5.92 7.75
CA ALA A 73 -4.67 -5.12 8.82
C ALA A 73 -5.06 -3.73 8.35
N THR A 74 -4.22 -3.06 7.55
CA THR A 74 -4.40 -1.64 7.20
C THR A 74 -4.64 -1.39 5.71
N GLY A 75 -4.41 -2.38 4.85
CA GLY A 75 -4.45 -2.21 3.39
C GLY A 75 -3.07 -1.86 2.80
N PRO A 76 -2.79 -2.25 1.54
CA PRO A 76 -1.52 -2.03 0.87
C PRO A 76 -0.99 -0.59 0.95
N VAL A 77 -1.80 0.41 0.59
CA VAL A 77 -1.36 1.81 0.55
C VAL A 77 -0.97 2.30 1.93
N ALA A 78 -1.81 2.09 2.94
CA ALA A 78 -1.54 2.57 4.31
C ALA A 78 -0.33 1.85 4.95
N ALA A 79 -0.16 0.55 4.69
CA ALA A 79 1.01 -0.19 5.13
C ALA A 79 2.30 0.35 4.49
N ALA A 80 2.29 0.58 3.17
CA ALA A 80 3.42 1.13 2.44
C ALA A 80 3.80 2.54 2.93
N GLU A 81 2.82 3.43 3.13
CA GLU A 81 3.06 4.76 3.72
C GLU A 81 3.74 4.67 5.08
N THR A 82 3.26 3.74 5.93
CA THR A 82 3.83 3.54 7.27
C THR A 82 5.28 3.11 7.20
N LEU A 83 5.63 2.19 6.30
CA LEU A 83 7.01 1.72 6.12
C LEU A 83 7.93 2.82 5.58
N VAL A 84 7.46 3.64 4.64
CA VAL A 84 8.26 4.74 4.10
C VAL A 84 8.50 5.83 5.16
N LEU A 85 7.49 6.16 5.97
CA LEU A 85 7.59 7.23 6.97
C LEU A 85 8.26 6.82 8.29
N ARG A 86 7.99 5.60 8.75
CA ARG A 86 8.36 5.11 10.08
C ARG A 86 9.32 3.93 10.03
N GLY A 87 9.81 3.58 8.84
CA GLY A 87 10.82 2.55 8.68
C GLY A 87 12.04 2.86 9.56
N PRO A 88 12.68 1.83 10.14
CA PRO A 88 13.89 2.04 10.91
C PRO A 88 14.93 2.75 10.04
N PRO A 89 15.84 3.54 10.64
CA PRO A 89 16.92 4.17 9.90
C PRO A 89 17.63 3.09 9.08
N ILE A 90 17.65 3.28 7.75
CA ILE A 90 18.07 2.25 6.81
C ILE A 90 19.56 1.99 7.00
N HIS A 91 19.90 0.88 7.65
CA HIS A 91 21.28 0.42 7.73
C HIS A 91 21.69 -0.22 6.40
N ARG A 92 22.99 -0.23 6.09
CA ARG A 92 23.51 -0.70 4.78
C ARG A 92 23.09 -2.14 4.42
N ARG A 93 22.73 -2.96 5.42
CA ARG A 93 22.31 -4.37 5.29
C ARG A 93 20.85 -4.63 5.69
N ASP A 94 20.02 -3.58 5.78
CA ASP A 94 18.61 -3.75 6.14
C ASP A 94 17.86 -4.47 5.00
N PRO A 95 17.24 -5.65 5.24
CA PRO A 95 16.45 -6.36 4.24
C PRO A 95 15.24 -5.55 3.73
N LEU A 96 14.74 -4.57 4.50
CA LEU A 96 13.64 -3.71 4.08
C LEU A 96 14.06 -2.59 3.14
N ARG A 97 15.38 -2.35 2.96
CA ARG A 97 15.89 -1.23 2.17
C ARG A 97 15.41 -1.24 0.72
N ALA A 98 15.44 -2.42 0.08
CA ALA A 98 15.01 -2.57 -1.30
C ALA A 98 13.50 -2.29 -1.44
N LEU A 99 12.72 -2.81 -0.49
CA LEU A 99 11.28 -2.58 -0.41
C LEU A 99 10.96 -1.10 -0.23
N ILE A 100 11.55 -0.43 0.76
CA ILE A 100 11.27 0.99 1.04
C ILE A 100 11.57 1.85 -0.20
N ARG A 101 12.72 1.65 -0.86
CA ARG A 101 13.04 2.36 -2.11
C ARG A 101 12.06 2.04 -3.24
N GLY A 102 11.62 0.79 -3.34
CA GLY A 102 10.61 0.38 -4.30
C GLY A 102 9.28 1.09 -4.06
N LEU A 103 8.86 1.21 -2.80
CA LEU A 103 7.63 1.89 -2.40
C LEU A 103 7.72 3.40 -2.62
N GLU A 104 8.87 4.03 -2.32
CA GLU A 104 9.13 5.44 -2.66
C GLU A 104 8.95 5.70 -4.16
N ALA A 105 9.47 4.82 -5.02
CA ALA A 105 9.31 4.93 -6.47
C ALA A 105 7.85 4.76 -6.91
N VAL A 106 7.10 3.82 -6.30
CA VAL A 106 5.67 3.67 -6.57
C VAL A 106 4.91 4.95 -6.21
N PHE A 107 5.18 5.53 -5.04
CA PHE A 107 4.54 6.78 -4.64
C PHE A 107 4.95 7.97 -5.51
N ALA A 108 6.20 8.03 -5.98
CA ALA A 108 6.63 9.06 -6.92
C ALA A 108 5.82 9.05 -8.22
N ASN A 109 5.41 7.85 -8.69
CA ASN A 109 4.55 7.68 -9.86
C ASN A 109 3.05 7.87 -9.56
N HIS A 110 2.65 7.74 -8.29
CA HIS A 110 1.28 7.81 -7.81
C HIS A 110 1.12 8.75 -6.60
N PRO A 111 1.43 10.06 -6.73
CA PRO A 111 1.38 11.00 -5.62
C PRO A 111 -0.05 11.20 -5.06
N GLU A 112 -1.08 10.96 -5.87
CA GLU A 112 -2.49 10.98 -5.48
C GLU A 112 -2.82 9.90 -4.45
N ALA A 113 -2.09 8.77 -4.48
CA ALA A 113 -2.28 7.66 -3.56
C ALA A 113 -1.81 8.00 -2.15
N LEU A 114 -0.97 9.02 -1.97
CA LEU A 114 -0.53 9.47 -0.65
C LEU A 114 -1.60 10.29 0.08
N SER A 115 -1.73 10.06 1.37
CA SER A 115 -2.53 10.89 2.26
C SER A 115 -1.92 12.31 2.31
N ILE A 116 -2.77 13.32 2.50
CA ILE A 116 -2.36 14.73 2.49
C ILE A 116 -1.19 15.02 3.45
N PRO A 117 -1.17 14.47 4.69
CA PRO A 117 -0.02 14.66 5.58
C PRO A 117 1.28 14.08 5.01
N VAL A 118 1.21 12.95 4.31
CA VAL A 118 2.37 12.24 3.78
C VAL A 118 2.92 12.92 2.53
N ARG A 119 2.05 13.47 1.66
CA ARG A 119 2.48 14.33 0.55
C ARG A 119 3.34 15.50 1.03
N LYS A 120 2.98 16.15 2.13
CA LYS A 120 3.78 17.25 2.68
C LYS A 120 5.17 16.80 3.16
N VAL A 121 5.28 15.60 3.73
CA VAL A 121 6.55 15.05 4.22
C VAL A 121 7.42 14.56 3.06
N LEU A 122 6.81 13.92 2.05
CA LEU A 122 7.53 13.30 0.94
C LEU A 122 7.77 14.24 -0.26
N ALA A 123 7.07 15.38 -0.35
CA ALA A 123 7.24 16.34 -1.45
C ALA A 123 8.71 16.68 -1.79
N PRO A 124 9.63 16.89 -0.82
CA PRO A 124 11.05 17.16 -1.13
C PRO A 124 11.78 16.00 -1.82
N TYR A 125 11.31 14.76 -1.62
CA TYR A 125 11.94 13.53 -2.15
C TYR A 125 11.30 13.05 -3.45
N MET A 126 10.06 13.44 -3.70
CA MET A 126 9.30 13.09 -4.92
C MET A 126 9.64 14.00 -6.10
N LEU A 127 10.22 15.19 -5.83
CA LEU A 127 10.64 16.17 -6.83
C LEU A 127 12.10 15.97 -7.24
N ASN A 128 12.45 14.78 -7.73
CA ASN A 128 13.61 14.63 -8.61
C ASN A 128 13.09 14.26 -10.00
N PRO A 129 12.77 15.24 -10.87
CA PRO A 129 12.60 14.92 -12.29
C PRO A 129 13.92 14.33 -12.80
N PRO A 130 13.91 13.34 -13.71
CA PRO A 130 15.13 12.95 -14.41
C PRO A 130 15.69 14.20 -15.09
N SER A 131 16.90 14.60 -14.73
CA SER A 131 17.62 15.65 -15.45
C SER A 131 17.63 15.26 -16.93
N PRO A 132 17.12 16.10 -17.85
CA PRO A 132 17.33 15.85 -19.25
C PRO A 132 18.84 15.88 -19.48
N THR A 133 19.38 14.76 -19.95
CA THR A 133 20.68 14.70 -20.60
C THR A 133 20.63 15.62 -21.82
N GLY A 134 20.98 16.89 -21.60
CA GLY A 134 21.21 17.88 -22.63
C GLY A 134 22.68 17.85 -23.02
N THR A 135 22.93 17.14 -24.11
CA THR A 135 24.11 17.21 -24.96
C THR A 135 24.60 18.65 -25.19
N ALA A 136 25.89 18.88 -24.95
CA ALA A 136 26.65 19.95 -25.59
C ALA A 136 27.48 19.33 -26.73
#